data_AF-A0A519L0H3-F1
#
_entry.id   AF-A0A519L0H3-F1
#
_cell.length_a   1.000
_cell.length_b   1.000
_cell.length_c   1.000
_cell.angle_alpha   90.00
_cell.angle_beta   90.00
_cell.angle_gamma   90.00
#
_symmetry.space_group_name_H-M   'P 1'
#
loop_
_entity.id
_entity.type
_entity.pdbx_description
1 polymer ?
#
loop_
_entity_poly.entity_id
_entity_poly.type
_entity_poly.pdbx_seq_one_letter_code
_entity_poly.pdbx_strand_id
1 'polypeptide(L)' 'ATVSMSWEDFIALSDGKLDPMMAFMQGKLKIAGDMMIAQKLAPLLKR' A
#
# COMPACT_ATOMS: atom_id res chain seq x y z
N ALA A 1 6.49 4.50 -7.61
CA ALA A 1 5.27 3.86 -7.08
C ALA A 1 4.48 4.94 -6.36
N THR A 2 3.20 5.05 -6.65
CA THR A 2 2.27 6.03 -6.08
C THR A 2 1.25 5.26 -5.25
N VAL A 3 1.09 5.62 -3.98
CA VAL A 3 0.08 5.03 -3.12
C VAL A 3 -1.15 5.92 -3.15
N SER A 4 -2.32 5.34 -3.39
CA SER A 4 -3.60 6.05 -3.43
C SER A 4 -4.61 5.32 -2.54
N MET A 5 -5.22 6.07 -1.63
CA MET A 5 -6.29 5.62 -0.75
C MET A 5 -7.21 6.79 -0.44
N SER A 6 -8.40 6.52 0.09
CA SER A 6 -9.29 7.57 0.59
C SER A 6 -8.73 8.18 1.88
N TRP A 7 -9.08 9.43 2.17
CA TRP A 7 -8.70 10.08 3.43
C TRP A 7 -9.27 9.35 4.66
N GLU A 8 -10.46 8.77 4.49
CA GLU A 8 -11.19 8.03 5.53
C GLU A 8 -10.46 6.72 5.88
N ASP A 9 -10.06 5.97 4.85
CA ASP A 9 -9.29 4.73 5.01
C ASP A 9 -7.90 5.02 5.58
N PHE A 10 -7.30 6.16 5.23
CA PHE A 10 -6.03 6.59 5.82
C PHE A 10 -6.13 6.82 7.33
N ILE A 11 -7.17 7.52 7.79
CA ILE A 11 -7.41 7.71 9.23
C ILE A 11 -7.68 6.37 9.93
N ALA A 12 -8.49 5.50 9.32
CA ALA A 12 -8.77 4.19 9.88
C ALA A 12 -7.51 3.30 9.97
N LEU A 13 -6.61 3.41 8.99
CA LEU A 13 -5.30 2.76 9.00
C LEU A 13 -4.40 3.33 10.10
N SER A 14 -4.32 4.65 10.24
CA SER A 14 -3.48 5.29 11.25
C SER A 14 -3.97 5.00 12.67
N ASP A 15 -5.28 4.85 12.85
CA ASP A 15 -5.90 4.46 14.13
C ASP A 15 -5.78 2.95 14.43
N GLY A 16 -5.24 2.14 13.50
CA GLY A 16 -5.16 0.68 13.63
C GLY A 16 -6.51 -0.05 13.50
N LYS A 17 -7.56 0.65 13.05
CA LYS A 17 -8.91 0.10 12.84
C LYS A 17 -9.04 -0.64 11.51
N LEU A 18 -8.12 -0.39 10.57
CA LEU A 18 -8.10 -1.02 9.25
C LEU A 18 -6.77 -1.73 9.04
N ASP A 19 -6.83 -3.03 8.79
CA ASP A 19 -5.64 -3.83 8.47
C ASP A 19 -5.12 -3.48 7.06
N PRO A 20 -3.83 -3.12 6.89
CA PRO A 20 -3.26 -2.69 5.62
C PRO A 20 -3.23 -3.79 4.55
N MET A 21 -3.08 -5.06 4.93
CA MET A 21 -3.13 -6.15 3.96
C MET A 21 -4.55 -6.35 3.45
N MET A 22 -5.55 -6.32 4.33
CA MET A 22 -6.94 -6.35 3.93
C MET A 22 -7.33 -5.12 3.09
N ALA A 23 -6.87 -3.92 3.46
CA ALA A 23 -7.12 -2.70 2.68
C ALA A 23 -6.57 -2.80 1.25
N PHE A 24 -5.39 -3.41 1.10
CA PHE A 24 -4.78 -3.66 -0.21
C PHE A 24 -5.58 -4.70 -1.01
N MET A 25 -5.92 -5.84 -0.40
CA MET A 25 -6.69 -6.90 -1.05
C MET A 25 -8.11 -6.46 -1.44
N GLN A 26 -8.73 -5.57 -0.64
CA GLN A 26 -10.04 -4.99 -0.91
C GLN A 26 -9.98 -3.85 -1.95
N GLY A 27 -8.78 -3.45 -2.39
CA GLY A 27 -8.59 -2.36 -3.36
C GLY A 27 -8.78 -0.95 -2.78
N LYS A 28 -8.90 -0.82 -1.45
CA LYS A 28 -8.95 0.46 -0.71
C LYS A 28 -7.58 1.13 -0.65
N LEU A 29 -6.53 0.32 -0.60
CA LEU A 29 -5.15 0.73 -0.74
C LEU A 29 -4.65 0.33 -2.13
N LYS A 30 -4.45 1.32 -3.01
CA LYS A 30 -3.92 1.09 -4.36
C LYS A 30 -2.47 1.52 -4.43
N ILE A 31 -1.64 0.65 -4.99
CA ILE A 31 -0.26 0.97 -5.32
C ILE A 31 -0.19 1.07 -6.84
N ALA A 32 -0.15 2.29 -7.37
CA ALA A 32 0.02 2.56 -8.79
C ALA A 32 1.52 2.58 -9.15
N GLY A 33 1.88 1.81 -10.16
CA GLY A 33 3.25 1.58 -10.59
C GLY A 33 3.40 0.16 -11.12
N ASP A 34 4.53 -0.16 -11.72
CA ASP A 34 4.80 -1.52 -12.16
C ASP A 34 5.11 -2.39 -10.93
N MET A 35 4.16 -3.26 -10.58
CA MET A 35 4.27 -4.16 -9.43
C MET A 35 5.49 -5.10 -9.58
N MET A 36 5.89 -5.41 -10.81
CA MET A 36 7.10 -6.17 -11.11
C MET A 36 8.37 -5.33 -10.87
N ILE A 37 8.33 -4.02 -11.10
CA ILE A 37 9.42 -3.11 -10.70
C ILE A 37 9.47 -2.97 -9.18
N ALA A 38 8.33 -2.86 -8.48
CA ALA A 38 8.29 -2.80 -7.02
C ALA A 38 8.88 -4.08 -6.37
N GLN A 39 8.56 -5.25 -6.92
CA GLN A 39 9.16 -6.52 -6.51
C GLN A 39 10.67 -6.59 -6.83
N LYS A 40 11.09 -6.06 -7.98
CA LYS A 40 12.52 -5.99 -8.37
C LYS A 40 13.33 -4.94 -7.57
N LEU A 41 12.67 -3.92 -7.03
CA LEU A 41 13.30 -2.89 -6.20
C LEU A 41 13.45 -3.35 -4.73
N ALA A 42 12.60 -4.27 -4.26
CA ALA A 42 12.64 -4.83 -2.90
C ALA A 42 14.03 -5.36 -2.44
N PRO A 43 14.81 -6.09 -3.26
CA PRO A 43 16.17 -6.51 -2.87
C PRO A 43 17.20 -5.36 -2.87
N LEU A 44 16.99 -4.30 -3.65
CA LEU A 44 17.91 -3.15 -3.72
C LEU A 44 17.76 -2.19 -2.53
N LEU A 45 16.61 -2.22 -1.85
CA LEU A 45 16.32 -1.43 -0.65
C LEU A 45 16.79 -2.10 0.64
N LYS A 46 17.28 -3.35 0.59
CA LYS A 46 17.84 -4.10 1.73
C LYS A 46 19.36 -3.90 1.89
N ARG A 47 19.87 -2.67 1.77
CA ARG A 47 21.25 -2.36 2.16
C ARG A 47 21.31 -1.81 3.57
#